data_AF-A0AAD6ELQ8-F1
#
_entry.id   AF-A0AAD6ELQ8-F1
#
_cell.length_a   1.000
_cell.length_b   1.000
_cell.length_c   1.000
_cell.angle_alpha   90.00
_cell.angle_beta   90.00
_cell.angle_gamma   90.00
#
_symmetry.space_group_name_H-M   'P 1'
#
loop_
_entity.id
_entity.type
_entity.pdbx_description
1 polymer ?
#
loop_
_entity_poly.entity_id
_entity_poly.type
_entity_poly.pdbx_seq_one_letter_code
_entity_poly.pdbx_strand_id
1 'polypeptide(L)'
;MAQNIKTVVVLVQENRSFDHMLGWMQSLNQEIDGVMGNREYSNPLSTADPSSKIYFGSNSVYVDPDPGHSIQAIYEQIYGVKYVDGQTPITPPGIAEPPMNGFAQEATSEKPGTSEAVMNGFKPDAVPVYKELVEQFAICDKWFASVPASTQPNRLYVHSATSHGLTSNNTKILMKGMPQKTIFEELDEAGYTFGIYFQSLPSTLFYRNLRKLKYVKNFHPFDLTFKEHCKKGKLPNYVVIEQRFWDLHIVPANDDHPSHDVSEGQNFVKEVYEALRSSPQWQEMLFVITYDEHGGFYDHVPTPVDGVPSPDGMVGNNFNFQFNRLGVRVPTFFISPWVEPGTDQMVRRKHHSSSTRQSLRL
;
A
#
# COMPACT_ATOMS: atom_id res chain seq x y z
N MET A 1 -15.50 12.90 -14.33
CA MET A 1 -14.35 12.85 -13.40
C MET A 1 -13.04 13.15 -14.13
N ALA A 2 -12.53 12.27 -15.02
CA ALA A 2 -11.19 12.43 -15.63
C ALA A 2 -10.92 13.76 -16.35
N GLN A 3 -11.93 14.36 -17.01
CA GLN A 3 -11.76 15.62 -17.75
C GLN A 3 -11.53 16.86 -16.86
N ASN A 4 -11.86 16.78 -15.56
CA ASN A 4 -11.74 17.91 -14.63
C ASN A 4 -10.48 17.85 -13.75
N ILE A 5 -9.78 16.71 -13.72
CA ILE A 5 -8.60 16.52 -12.87
C ILE A 5 -7.36 17.03 -13.61
N LYS A 6 -6.65 17.99 -12.98
CA LYS A 6 -5.38 18.54 -13.48
C LYS A 6 -4.20 18.25 -12.57
N THR A 7 -4.46 17.93 -11.31
CA THR A 7 -3.47 17.59 -10.29
C THR A 7 -3.81 16.25 -9.64
N VAL A 8 -2.89 15.30 -9.73
CA VAL A 8 -2.95 14.03 -8.98
C VAL A 8 -1.94 14.09 -7.85
N VAL A 9 -2.40 13.85 -6.62
CA VAL A 9 -1.57 13.79 -5.42
C VAL A 9 -1.50 12.34 -4.96
N VAL A 10 -0.31 11.83 -4.71
CA VAL A 10 -0.07 10.44 -4.27
C VAL A 10 0.66 10.43 -2.95
N LEU A 11 0.12 9.68 -1.99
CA LEU A 11 0.71 9.36 -0.70
C LEU A 11 0.73 7.84 -0.53
N VAL A 12 1.91 7.27 -0.23
CA VAL A 12 2.09 5.82 -0.07
C VAL A 12 2.53 5.51 1.37
N GLN A 13 1.59 5.15 2.23
CA GLN A 13 1.84 4.68 3.60
C GLN A 13 2.50 3.29 3.60
N GLU A 14 2.93 2.81 4.77
CA GLU A 14 3.74 1.60 4.93
C GLU A 14 3.04 0.48 5.67
N ASN A 15 3.24 -0.75 5.18
CA ASN A 15 3.17 -1.98 5.95
C ASN A 15 1.83 -2.23 6.68
N ARG A 16 0.69 -2.07 5.98
CA ARG A 16 -0.63 -2.39 6.53
C ARG A 16 -1.53 -3.07 5.50
N SER A 17 -2.14 -4.18 5.89
CA SER A 17 -3.14 -4.88 5.08
C SER A 17 -4.47 -4.11 5.04
N PHE A 18 -5.30 -4.41 4.04
CA PHE A 18 -6.64 -3.82 3.97
C PHE A 18 -7.48 -4.19 5.19
N ASP A 19 -7.58 -5.47 5.56
CA ASP A 19 -8.39 -5.86 6.72
C ASP A 19 -7.89 -5.26 8.05
N HIS A 20 -6.58 -5.05 8.18
CA HIS A 20 -5.99 -4.46 9.37
C HIS A 20 -6.44 -3.01 9.58
N MET A 21 -6.53 -2.20 8.52
CA MET A 21 -6.92 -0.78 8.62
C MET A 21 -8.40 -0.53 8.37
N LEU A 22 -8.97 -1.22 7.37
CA LEU A 22 -10.29 -0.94 6.81
C LEU A 22 -11.26 -2.13 6.87
N GLY A 23 -10.83 -3.31 7.28
CA GLY A 23 -11.69 -4.50 7.31
C GLY A 23 -12.97 -4.28 8.11
N TRP A 24 -12.86 -3.71 9.30
CA TRP A 24 -14.01 -3.42 10.17
C TRP A 24 -14.89 -2.25 9.69
N MET A 25 -14.50 -1.54 8.62
CA MET A 25 -15.31 -0.47 8.01
C MET A 25 -16.52 -1.02 7.23
N GLN A 26 -16.59 -2.33 6.99
CA GLN A 26 -17.80 -2.97 6.45
C GLN A 26 -19.04 -2.73 7.35
N SER A 27 -18.84 -2.48 8.64
CA SER A 27 -19.90 -2.05 9.56
C SER A 27 -20.52 -0.69 9.23
N LEU A 28 -19.79 0.18 8.52
CA LEU A 28 -20.25 1.49 8.05
C LEU A 28 -20.82 1.41 6.64
N ASN A 29 -20.22 0.60 5.78
CA ASN A 29 -20.63 0.40 4.40
C ASN A 29 -20.55 -1.08 4.02
N GLN A 30 -21.70 -1.73 3.86
CA GLN A 30 -21.79 -3.16 3.55
C GLN A 30 -21.28 -3.53 2.15
N GLU A 31 -21.07 -2.54 1.26
CA GLU A 31 -20.49 -2.77 -0.06
C GLU A 31 -18.99 -3.08 0.00
N ILE A 32 -18.33 -2.73 1.11
CA ILE A 32 -16.90 -3.01 1.33
C ILE A 32 -16.72 -4.51 1.56
N ASP A 33 -15.81 -5.13 0.79
CA ASP A 33 -15.32 -6.50 0.98
C ASP A 33 -14.40 -6.60 2.22
N GLY A 34 -14.95 -6.29 3.40
CA GLY A 34 -14.25 -6.26 4.68
C GLY A 34 -14.53 -7.48 5.56
N VAL A 35 -14.48 -7.30 6.87
CA VAL A 35 -14.75 -8.36 7.86
C VAL A 35 -15.96 -8.05 8.74
N MET A 36 -16.66 -9.11 9.11
CA MET A 36 -17.78 -9.09 10.05
C MET A 36 -17.45 -9.89 11.32
N GLY A 37 -18.13 -9.58 12.43
CA GLY A 37 -17.87 -10.18 13.75
C GLY A 37 -18.29 -11.65 13.93
N ASN A 38 -18.43 -12.42 12.85
CA ASN A 38 -19.05 -13.75 12.83
C ASN A 38 -18.10 -14.94 13.07
N ARG A 39 -16.86 -14.71 13.57
CA ARG A 39 -15.82 -15.75 13.77
C ARG A 39 -15.50 -16.58 12.50
N GLU A 40 -15.81 -16.07 11.32
CA GLU A 40 -15.51 -16.74 10.04
C GLU A 40 -14.01 -16.61 9.68
N TYR A 41 -13.43 -15.47 10.02
CA TYR A 41 -12.03 -15.12 9.73
C TYR A 41 -11.10 -15.69 10.81
N SER A 42 -10.25 -16.64 10.43
CA SER A 42 -9.29 -17.25 11.34
C SER A 42 -8.06 -17.79 10.60
N ASN A 43 -6.95 -17.90 11.32
CA ASN A 43 -5.77 -18.62 10.87
C ASN A 43 -5.37 -19.65 11.93
N PRO A 44 -4.88 -20.83 11.52
CA PRO A 44 -4.26 -21.74 12.46
C PRO A 44 -2.92 -21.16 12.97
N LEU A 45 -2.58 -21.41 14.24
CA LEU A 45 -1.25 -21.14 14.79
C LEU A 45 -0.19 -22.08 14.19
N SER A 46 -0.63 -23.23 13.66
CA SER A 46 0.18 -24.10 12.81
C SER A 46 -0.73 -24.82 11.82
N THR A 47 -0.40 -24.78 10.53
CA THR A 47 -1.15 -25.49 9.48
C THR A 47 -1.06 -27.01 9.61
N ALA A 48 -0.12 -27.54 10.39
CA ALA A 48 -0.06 -28.94 10.78
C ALA A 48 -1.11 -29.32 11.86
N ASP A 49 -1.64 -28.35 12.60
CA ASP A 49 -2.73 -28.53 13.58
C ASP A 49 -3.88 -27.52 13.32
N PRO A 50 -4.82 -27.86 12.42
CA PRO A 50 -5.94 -26.99 12.07
C PRO A 50 -6.90 -26.68 13.23
N SER A 51 -6.80 -27.39 14.37
CA SER A 51 -7.62 -27.14 15.55
C SER A 51 -7.14 -25.93 16.37
N SER A 52 -5.86 -25.61 16.26
CA SER A 52 -5.23 -24.48 16.94
C SER A 52 -5.48 -23.19 16.17
N LYS A 53 -6.60 -22.50 16.45
CA LYS A 53 -7.03 -21.31 15.70
C LYS A 53 -6.95 -20.04 16.53
N ILE A 54 -6.56 -18.96 15.85
CA ILE A 54 -6.79 -17.59 16.29
C ILE A 54 -7.77 -16.93 15.32
N TYR A 55 -8.78 -16.25 15.86
CA TYR A 55 -9.80 -15.55 15.07
C TYR A 55 -9.38 -14.10 14.86
N PHE A 56 -9.71 -13.55 13.71
CA PHE A 56 -9.45 -12.16 13.43
C PHE A 56 -10.27 -11.27 14.37
N GLY A 57 -9.58 -10.37 15.08
CA GLY A 57 -10.17 -9.48 16.07
C GLY A 57 -10.12 -8.02 15.67
N SER A 58 -10.62 -7.18 16.56
CA SER A 58 -10.76 -5.73 16.37
C SER A 58 -9.96 -4.93 17.40
N ASN A 59 -8.94 -5.54 18.00
CA ASN A 59 -8.18 -5.00 19.13
C ASN A 59 -6.77 -4.59 18.69
N SER A 60 -6.61 -4.12 17.44
CA SER A 60 -5.32 -3.66 16.96
C SER A 60 -4.84 -2.45 17.78
N VAL A 61 -3.55 -2.42 18.05
CA VAL A 61 -2.83 -1.44 18.86
C VAL A 61 -1.43 -1.25 18.27
N TYR A 62 -0.57 -0.50 18.95
CA TYR A 62 0.86 -0.46 18.63
C TYR A 62 1.46 -1.86 18.59
N VAL A 63 2.20 -2.18 17.52
CA VAL A 63 2.79 -3.50 17.28
C VAL A 63 4.30 -3.39 17.29
N ASP A 64 4.94 -4.18 18.14
CA ASP A 64 6.39 -4.38 18.19
C ASP A 64 6.69 -5.84 18.59
N PRO A 65 7.55 -6.57 17.87
CA PRO A 65 8.34 -6.15 16.72
C PRO A 65 7.53 -6.02 15.43
N ASP A 66 8.13 -5.38 14.44
CA ASP A 66 7.68 -5.37 13.05
C ASP A 66 7.47 -6.80 12.51
N PRO A 67 6.26 -7.15 12.03
CA PRO A 67 5.97 -8.49 11.53
C PRO A 67 6.71 -8.82 10.23
N GLY A 68 6.82 -10.10 9.91
CA GLY A 68 7.51 -10.57 8.71
C GLY A 68 6.83 -10.08 7.42
N HIS A 69 7.58 -9.39 6.57
CA HIS A 69 7.10 -8.91 5.26
C HIS A 69 8.18 -9.07 4.17
N SER A 70 9.02 -10.08 4.34
CA SER A 70 9.91 -10.59 3.27
C SER A 70 9.12 -11.47 2.30
N ILE A 71 9.59 -11.63 1.07
CA ILE A 71 8.92 -12.52 0.09
C ILE A 71 8.74 -13.96 0.61
N GLN A 72 9.62 -14.45 1.49
CA GLN A 72 9.49 -15.74 2.15
C GLN A 72 8.38 -15.75 3.21
N ALA A 73 8.36 -14.74 4.07
CA ALA A 73 7.30 -14.55 5.08
C ALA A 73 5.93 -14.43 4.39
N ILE A 74 5.84 -13.56 3.38
CA ILE A 74 4.62 -13.35 2.58
C ILE A 74 4.19 -14.63 1.87
N TYR A 75 5.13 -15.45 1.40
CA TYR A 75 4.80 -16.76 0.85
C TYR A 75 4.14 -17.66 1.90
N GLU A 76 4.73 -17.77 3.09
CA GLU A 76 4.18 -18.58 4.17
C GLU A 76 2.81 -18.08 4.62
N GLN A 77 2.62 -16.76 4.73
CA GLN A 77 1.35 -16.12 5.06
C GLN A 77 0.24 -16.46 4.07
N ILE A 78 0.53 -16.37 2.76
CA ILE A 78 -0.41 -16.62 1.68
C ILE A 78 -0.78 -18.11 1.56
N TYR A 79 0.20 -19.02 1.68
CA TYR A 79 0.00 -20.44 1.36
C TYR A 79 -0.04 -21.38 2.58
N GLY A 80 0.32 -20.90 3.76
CA GLY A 80 0.40 -21.73 4.97
C GLY A 80 1.56 -22.72 4.97
N VAL A 81 2.51 -22.57 4.04
CA VAL A 81 3.65 -23.46 3.84
C VAL A 81 4.94 -22.65 3.88
N LYS A 82 5.88 -23.07 4.72
CA LYS A 82 7.18 -22.43 4.83
C LYS A 82 7.93 -22.46 3.51
N TYR A 83 8.46 -21.32 3.10
CA TYR A 83 9.30 -21.23 1.91
C TYR A 83 10.68 -21.83 2.18
N VAL A 84 11.11 -22.77 1.34
CA VAL A 84 12.45 -23.37 1.37
C VAL A 84 13.11 -23.17 0.01
N ASP A 85 14.25 -22.47 0.01
CA ASP A 85 14.99 -22.17 -1.22
C ASP A 85 15.37 -23.46 -1.98
N GLY A 86 15.22 -23.42 -3.31
CA GLY A 86 15.43 -24.55 -4.21
C GLY A 86 14.41 -25.70 -4.11
N GLN A 87 13.48 -25.69 -3.15
CA GLN A 87 12.47 -26.75 -2.98
C GLN A 87 11.05 -26.24 -3.23
N THR A 88 10.73 -25.06 -2.73
CA THR A 88 9.40 -24.48 -2.80
C THR A 88 9.27 -23.57 -4.03
N PRO A 89 8.37 -23.84 -4.99
CA PRO A 89 8.13 -22.93 -6.09
C PRO A 89 7.52 -21.63 -5.57
N ILE A 90 8.13 -20.49 -5.90
CA ILE A 90 7.69 -19.17 -5.41
C ILE A 90 6.28 -18.78 -5.89
N THR A 91 5.83 -19.41 -6.98
CA THR A 91 4.45 -19.41 -7.46
C THR A 91 4.00 -20.87 -7.54
N PRO A 92 3.20 -21.36 -6.58
CA PRO A 92 2.71 -22.74 -6.56
C PRO A 92 1.84 -23.03 -7.78
N PRO A 93 2.07 -24.13 -8.51
CA PRO A 93 1.23 -24.50 -9.63
C PRO A 93 -0.15 -25.00 -9.16
N GLY A 94 -1.21 -24.63 -9.89
CA GLY A 94 -2.55 -25.20 -9.72
C GLY A 94 -3.35 -24.68 -8.52
N ILE A 95 -2.85 -23.66 -7.81
CA ILE A 95 -3.61 -22.95 -6.77
C ILE A 95 -4.22 -21.70 -7.41
N ALA A 96 -5.52 -21.70 -7.68
CA ALA A 96 -6.21 -20.54 -8.26
C ALA A 96 -6.61 -19.50 -7.20
N GLU A 97 -6.92 -19.95 -5.99
CA GLU A 97 -7.28 -19.12 -4.84
C GLU A 97 -6.39 -19.49 -3.65
N PRO A 98 -5.35 -18.69 -3.35
CA PRO A 98 -4.51 -18.94 -2.19
C PRO A 98 -5.31 -18.94 -0.87
N PRO A 99 -4.96 -19.81 0.09
CA PRO A 99 -5.78 -20.02 1.29
C PRO A 99 -5.69 -18.89 2.32
N MET A 100 -4.66 -18.03 2.26
CA MET A 100 -4.46 -16.91 3.21
C MET A 100 -4.44 -17.35 4.68
N ASN A 101 -3.85 -18.51 4.96
CA ASN A 101 -3.99 -19.20 6.24
C ASN A 101 -2.69 -19.35 7.05
N GLY A 102 -1.61 -18.67 6.65
CA GLY A 102 -0.31 -18.80 7.31
C GLY A 102 0.12 -17.61 8.16
N PHE A 103 -0.68 -16.55 8.27
CA PHE A 103 -0.28 -15.31 8.96
C PHE A 103 0.02 -15.54 10.43
N ALA A 104 -0.86 -16.24 11.13
CA ALA A 104 -0.66 -16.55 12.54
C ALA A 104 0.51 -17.52 12.78
N GLN A 105 0.71 -18.49 11.87
CA GLN A 105 1.84 -19.42 11.92
C GLN A 105 3.16 -18.70 11.73
N GLU A 106 3.29 -17.90 10.67
CA GLU A 106 4.52 -17.21 10.30
C GLU A 106 4.95 -16.26 11.44
N ALA A 107 4.03 -15.44 11.95
CA ALA A 107 4.27 -14.57 13.09
C ALA A 107 4.74 -15.34 14.34
N THR A 108 4.05 -16.44 14.68
CA THR A 108 4.41 -17.29 15.83
C THR A 108 5.79 -17.91 15.67
N SER A 109 6.16 -18.26 14.43
CA SER A 109 7.46 -18.88 14.11
C SER A 109 8.62 -17.90 14.22
N GLU A 110 8.41 -16.63 13.88
CA GLU A 110 9.39 -15.54 14.06
C GLU A 110 9.53 -15.17 15.54
N LYS A 111 8.41 -15.00 16.25
CA LYS A 111 8.41 -14.73 17.68
C LYS A 111 7.15 -15.28 18.36
N PRO A 112 7.27 -16.18 19.35
CA PRO A 112 6.11 -16.68 20.08
C PRO A 112 5.27 -15.55 20.70
N GLY A 113 3.95 -15.62 20.53
CA GLY A 113 3.00 -14.66 21.11
C GLY A 113 2.66 -13.44 20.25
N THR A 114 3.18 -13.32 19.02
CA THR A 114 2.88 -12.20 18.10
C THR A 114 1.70 -12.45 17.17
N SER A 115 1.15 -13.67 17.14
CA SER A 115 0.02 -14.01 16.26
C SER A 115 -1.23 -13.16 16.52
N GLU A 116 -1.46 -12.75 17.77
CA GLU A 116 -2.56 -11.84 18.10
C GLU A 116 -2.38 -10.47 17.44
N ALA A 117 -1.16 -9.95 17.38
CA ALA A 117 -0.90 -8.64 16.78
C ALA A 117 -1.21 -8.61 15.27
N VAL A 118 -0.83 -9.67 14.53
CA VAL A 118 -1.08 -9.75 13.08
C VAL A 118 -2.51 -10.14 12.73
N MET A 119 -3.24 -10.77 13.66
CA MET A 119 -4.62 -11.22 13.50
C MET A 119 -5.64 -10.26 14.13
N ASN A 120 -5.32 -8.97 14.26
CA ASN A 120 -6.27 -7.95 14.68
C ASN A 120 -6.28 -6.79 13.69
N GLY A 121 -7.44 -6.18 13.50
CA GLY A 121 -7.60 -4.91 12.77
C GLY A 121 -8.09 -3.79 13.68
N PHE A 122 -8.05 -2.56 13.18
CA PHE A 122 -8.57 -1.38 13.87
C PHE A 122 -10.09 -1.27 13.71
N LYS A 123 -10.79 -0.93 14.80
CA LYS A 123 -12.18 -0.48 14.70
C LYS A 123 -12.24 0.91 14.04
N PRO A 124 -13.36 1.27 13.40
CA PRO A 124 -13.52 2.59 12.81
C PRO A 124 -13.15 3.76 13.76
N ASP A 125 -13.58 3.70 15.02
CA ASP A 125 -13.33 4.77 15.99
C ASP A 125 -11.87 4.85 16.47
N ALA A 126 -11.05 3.82 16.22
CA ALA A 126 -9.63 3.84 16.53
C ALA A 126 -8.79 4.53 15.44
N VAL A 127 -9.33 4.63 14.22
CA VAL A 127 -8.71 5.30 13.06
C VAL A 127 -9.70 6.32 12.46
N PRO A 128 -10.05 7.38 13.21
CA PRO A 128 -11.17 8.26 12.88
C PRO A 128 -10.98 9.04 11.57
N VAL A 129 -9.74 9.31 11.15
CA VAL A 129 -9.48 9.98 9.87
C VAL A 129 -9.84 9.04 8.72
N TYR A 130 -9.47 7.77 8.81
CA TYR A 130 -9.86 6.78 7.79
C TYR A 130 -11.35 6.46 7.81
N LYS A 131 -11.97 6.41 8.99
CA LYS A 131 -13.43 6.32 9.10
C LYS A 131 -14.12 7.42 8.29
N GLU A 132 -13.75 8.68 8.51
CA GLU A 132 -14.35 9.82 7.79
C GLU A 132 -14.06 9.73 6.28
N LEU A 133 -12.84 9.36 5.88
CA LEU A 133 -12.51 9.23 4.46
C LEU A 133 -13.30 8.11 3.77
N VAL A 134 -13.58 6.99 4.44
CA VAL A 134 -14.44 5.92 3.92
C VAL A 134 -15.88 6.42 3.75
N GLU A 135 -16.41 7.18 4.71
CA GLU A 135 -17.78 7.70 4.65
C GLU A 135 -17.95 8.78 3.57
N GLN A 136 -16.93 9.62 3.35
CA GLN A 136 -17.03 10.79 2.45
C GLN A 136 -16.50 10.56 1.04
N PHE A 137 -15.68 9.54 0.81
CA PHE A 137 -15.01 9.33 -0.47
C PHE A 137 -15.09 7.87 -0.90
N ALA A 138 -14.25 7.49 -1.86
CA ALA A 138 -14.22 6.16 -2.39
C ALA A 138 -12.97 5.40 -1.95
N ILE A 139 -13.15 4.11 -1.76
CA ILE A 139 -12.05 3.16 -1.58
C ILE A 139 -12.00 2.18 -2.75
N CYS A 140 -10.90 1.43 -2.83
CA CYS A 140 -10.79 0.26 -3.69
C CYS A 140 -10.44 -0.94 -2.81
N ASP A 141 -11.43 -1.80 -2.59
CA ASP A 141 -11.31 -3.00 -1.76
C ASP A 141 -10.72 -4.21 -2.51
N LYS A 142 -10.20 -4.00 -3.72
CA LYS A 142 -9.43 -4.99 -4.50
C LYS A 142 -8.15 -4.37 -5.08
N TRP A 143 -7.49 -3.52 -4.28
CA TRP A 143 -6.14 -3.02 -4.54
C TRP A 143 -5.10 -3.91 -3.85
N PHE A 144 -4.18 -4.50 -4.62
CA PHE A 144 -3.18 -5.43 -4.10
C PHE A 144 -1.79 -4.83 -4.27
N ALA A 145 -0.89 -5.15 -3.33
CA ALA A 145 0.53 -4.88 -3.50
C ALA A 145 1.00 -5.46 -4.85
N SER A 146 1.75 -4.68 -5.62
CA SER A 146 2.15 -5.03 -6.98
C SER A 146 2.96 -6.33 -7.04
N VAL A 147 3.74 -6.60 -5.99
CA VAL A 147 4.51 -7.82 -5.82
C VAL A 147 4.42 -8.33 -4.38
N PRO A 148 4.45 -9.67 -4.15
CA PRO A 148 4.50 -10.27 -2.82
C PRO A 148 5.92 -10.16 -2.24
N ALA A 149 6.40 -8.94 -2.05
CA ALA A 149 7.73 -8.62 -1.55
C ALA A 149 7.70 -7.36 -0.68
N SER A 150 8.83 -7.05 -0.04
CA SER A 150 8.96 -5.92 0.87
C SER A 150 8.73 -4.54 0.21
N THR A 151 8.71 -3.50 1.03
CA THR A 151 8.50 -2.08 0.70
C THR A 151 9.08 -1.58 -0.62
N GLN A 152 10.39 -1.68 -0.82
CA GLN A 152 11.07 -0.97 -1.91
C GLN A 152 10.67 -1.49 -3.30
N PRO A 153 10.59 -2.81 -3.55
CA PRO A 153 9.95 -3.34 -4.74
C PRO A 153 8.58 -2.71 -5.02
N ASN A 154 7.67 -2.65 -4.04
CA ASN A 154 6.33 -2.10 -4.24
C ASN A 154 6.31 -0.59 -4.47
N ARG A 155 7.08 0.19 -3.70
CA ARG A 155 7.27 1.64 -3.95
C ARG A 155 7.82 1.92 -5.35
N LEU A 156 8.69 1.05 -5.88
CA LEU A 156 9.19 1.19 -7.24
C LEU A 156 8.09 1.00 -8.30
N TYR A 157 7.11 0.11 -8.06
CA TYR A 157 5.98 -0.05 -8.98
C TYR A 157 5.15 1.22 -9.09
N VAL A 158 4.88 1.92 -7.98
CA VAL A 158 4.00 3.11 -7.93
C VAL A 158 4.37 4.17 -8.98
N HIS A 159 5.66 4.35 -9.26
CA HIS A 159 6.13 5.39 -10.20
C HIS A 159 6.77 4.86 -11.47
N SER A 160 6.87 3.54 -11.66
CA SER A 160 7.50 2.97 -12.86
C SER A 160 6.86 1.69 -13.40
N ALA A 161 5.77 1.22 -12.78
CA ALA A 161 5.08 -0.03 -13.10
C ALA A 161 5.96 -1.29 -13.10
N THR A 162 7.19 -1.21 -12.55
CA THR A 162 8.11 -2.34 -12.36
C THR A 162 9.07 -2.08 -11.20
N SER A 163 9.51 -3.15 -10.54
CA SER A 163 10.65 -3.11 -9.60
C SER A 163 12.00 -3.37 -10.27
N HIS A 164 12.02 -3.56 -11.60
CA HIS A 164 13.20 -3.91 -12.39
C HIS A 164 13.92 -5.17 -11.84
N GLY A 165 13.14 -6.23 -11.62
CA GLY A 165 13.63 -7.50 -11.11
C GLY A 165 13.90 -7.55 -9.59
N LEU A 166 13.66 -6.46 -8.86
CA LEU A 166 13.92 -6.41 -7.42
C LEU A 166 12.82 -7.12 -6.62
N THR A 167 13.21 -7.95 -5.65
CA THR A 167 12.32 -8.77 -4.80
C THR A 167 12.56 -8.56 -3.30
N SER A 168 13.41 -7.61 -2.92
CA SER A 168 13.70 -7.25 -1.53
C SER A 168 14.30 -5.84 -1.41
N ASN A 169 14.43 -5.33 -0.18
CA ASN A 169 15.01 -4.03 0.13
C ASN A 169 16.56 -4.01 -0.03
N ASN A 170 17.08 -4.28 -1.23
CA ASN A 170 18.52 -4.34 -1.48
C ASN A 170 19.15 -2.93 -1.57
N THR A 171 19.64 -2.41 -0.44
CA THR A 171 20.24 -1.08 -0.32
C THR A 171 21.37 -0.84 -1.33
N LYS A 172 22.22 -1.84 -1.62
CA LYS A 172 23.33 -1.67 -2.57
C LYS A 172 22.83 -1.40 -3.99
N ILE A 173 21.77 -2.09 -4.42
CA ILE A 173 21.15 -1.87 -5.73
C ILE A 173 20.44 -0.52 -5.77
N LEU A 174 19.65 -0.20 -4.75
CA LEU A 174 18.92 1.07 -4.63
C LEU A 174 19.85 2.29 -4.64
N MET A 175 20.99 2.22 -3.92
CA MET A 175 21.99 3.28 -3.90
C MET A 175 22.67 3.50 -5.25
N LYS A 176 22.94 2.42 -6.02
CA LYS A 176 23.42 2.55 -7.41
C LYS A 176 22.43 3.28 -8.31
N GLY A 177 21.15 3.22 -7.99
CA GLY A 177 20.07 3.90 -8.67
C GLY A 177 19.40 3.02 -9.72
N MET A 178 18.09 2.88 -9.59
CA MET A 178 17.22 2.09 -10.43
C MET A 178 17.12 2.69 -11.85
N PRO A 179 17.28 1.89 -12.93
CA PRO A 179 17.41 2.39 -14.30
C PRO A 179 16.09 2.65 -15.03
N GLN A 180 14.98 2.07 -14.56
CA GLN A 180 13.72 2.09 -15.29
C GLN A 180 13.18 3.51 -15.47
N LYS A 181 12.51 3.72 -16.61
CA LYS A 181 11.79 4.97 -16.88
C LYS A 181 10.62 5.09 -15.90
N THR A 182 10.38 6.32 -15.45
CA THR A 182 9.34 6.62 -14.46
C THR A 182 8.26 7.51 -15.06
N ILE A 183 7.11 7.58 -14.39
CA ILE A 183 6.03 8.55 -14.71
C ILE A 183 6.54 9.99 -14.71
N PHE A 184 7.54 10.33 -13.90
CA PHE A 184 8.13 11.67 -13.86
C PHE A 184 8.79 12.06 -15.18
N GLU A 185 9.45 11.12 -15.85
CA GLU A 185 10.07 11.33 -17.15
C GLU A 185 9.00 11.40 -18.25
N GLU A 186 7.97 10.54 -18.19
CA GLU A 186 6.83 10.60 -19.11
C GLU A 186 6.10 11.95 -19.04
N LEU A 187 5.90 12.48 -17.82
CA LEU A 187 5.27 13.79 -17.61
C LEU A 187 6.12 14.92 -18.20
N ASP A 188 7.43 14.94 -17.90
CA ASP A 188 8.35 15.96 -18.42
C ASP A 188 8.40 15.95 -19.96
N GLU A 189 8.50 14.76 -20.56
CA GLU A 189 8.49 14.59 -22.02
C GLU A 189 7.17 15.03 -22.67
N ALA A 190 6.05 14.87 -21.95
CA ALA A 190 4.74 15.31 -22.39
C ALA A 190 4.44 16.79 -22.05
N GLY A 191 5.37 17.53 -21.45
CA GLY A 191 5.20 18.94 -21.09
C GLY A 191 4.39 19.20 -19.81
N TYR A 192 4.19 18.17 -18.99
CA TYR A 192 3.56 18.27 -17.67
C TYR A 192 4.58 18.41 -16.56
N THR A 193 4.12 18.91 -15.42
CA THR A 193 4.98 19.19 -14.25
C THR A 193 4.77 18.18 -13.13
N PHE A 194 5.81 17.94 -12.34
CA PHE A 194 5.71 17.16 -11.12
C PHE A 194 6.45 17.81 -9.95
N GLY A 195 6.09 17.43 -8.72
CA GLY A 195 6.75 17.90 -7.50
C GLY A 195 6.72 16.83 -6.41
N ILE A 196 7.85 16.69 -5.72
CA ILE A 196 8.06 15.73 -4.63
C ILE A 196 8.22 16.53 -3.34
N TYR A 197 7.28 16.37 -2.42
CA TYR A 197 7.23 17.08 -1.15
C TYR A 197 7.54 16.10 -0.03
N PHE A 198 8.64 16.32 0.69
CA PHE A 198 9.19 15.30 1.57
C PHE A 198 9.50 15.83 2.97
N GLN A 199 9.34 14.97 3.98
CA GLN A 199 9.78 15.20 5.35
C GLN A 199 11.10 14.47 5.68
N SER A 200 11.38 13.35 5.00
CA SER A 200 12.65 12.59 5.06
C SER A 200 13.31 12.49 3.69
N LEU A 201 14.49 11.87 3.59
CA LEU A 201 15.15 11.66 2.29
C LEU A 201 14.17 10.99 1.29
N PRO A 202 13.84 11.60 0.14
CA PRO A 202 12.83 11.06 -0.75
C PRO A 202 13.20 9.69 -1.31
N SER A 203 12.30 8.71 -1.19
CA SER A 203 12.50 7.36 -1.74
C SER A 203 12.55 7.38 -3.28
N THR A 204 11.88 8.35 -3.90
CA THR A 204 12.00 8.67 -5.34
C THR A 204 13.45 8.92 -5.81
N LEU A 205 14.38 9.30 -4.94
CA LEU A 205 15.81 9.40 -5.32
C LEU A 205 16.47 8.04 -5.58
N PHE A 206 15.81 6.92 -5.32
CA PHE A 206 16.28 5.61 -5.78
C PHE A 206 16.24 5.48 -7.30
N TYR A 207 15.45 6.26 -8.03
CA TYR A 207 15.56 6.33 -9.48
C TYR A 207 16.74 7.21 -9.89
N ARG A 208 17.70 6.63 -10.63
CA ARG A 208 18.91 7.39 -11.03
C ARG A 208 18.57 8.62 -11.88
N ASN A 209 17.48 8.55 -12.65
CA ASN A 209 17.05 9.64 -13.53
C ASN A 209 16.53 10.86 -12.77
N LEU A 210 15.98 10.68 -11.56
CA LEU A 210 15.55 11.78 -10.72
C LEU A 210 16.71 12.53 -10.03
N ARG A 211 17.94 12.01 -10.11
CA ARG A 211 19.16 12.66 -9.61
C ARG A 211 19.75 13.68 -10.60
N LYS A 212 19.16 13.84 -11.79
CA LYS A 212 19.63 14.78 -12.82
C LYS A 212 19.38 16.23 -12.38
N LEU A 213 20.32 17.13 -12.69
CA LEU A 213 20.25 18.56 -12.29
C LEU A 213 18.96 19.27 -12.73
N LYS A 214 18.35 18.86 -13.86
CA LYS A 214 17.10 19.45 -14.36
C LYS A 214 15.92 19.29 -13.40
N TYR A 215 15.92 18.25 -12.56
CA TYR A 215 14.81 17.96 -11.63
C TYR A 215 15.06 18.46 -10.21
N VAL A 216 16.21 19.06 -9.91
CA VAL A 216 16.54 19.55 -8.55
C VAL A 216 15.48 20.50 -8.00
N LYS A 217 14.87 21.31 -8.87
CA LYS A 217 13.83 22.27 -8.49
C LYS A 217 12.45 21.64 -8.23
N ASN A 218 12.28 20.33 -8.47
CA ASN A 218 11.02 19.62 -8.27
C ASN A 218 10.95 18.98 -6.87
N PHE A 219 12.02 19.07 -6.08
CA PHE A 219 12.09 18.55 -4.72
C PHE A 219 11.88 19.68 -3.71
N HIS A 220 10.93 19.49 -2.80
CA HIS A 220 10.46 20.52 -1.89
C HIS A 220 10.31 19.99 -0.46
N PRO A 221 10.70 20.77 0.57
CA PRO A 221 10.33 20.47 1.95
C PRO A 221 8.81 20.47 2.12
N PHE A 222 8.25 19.45 2.76
CA PHE A 222 6.81 19.35 3.01
C PHE A 222 6.29 20.49 3.91
N ASP A 223 6.88 20.66 5.11
CA ASP A 223 6.28 21.47 6.19
C ASP A 223 6.03 22.94 5.82
N LEU A 224 6.79 23.48 4.86
CA LEU A 224 6.68 24.87 4.40
C LEU A 224 6.14 24.96 2.96
N THR A 225 6.85 24.33 2.02
CA THR A 225 6.62 24.58 0.60
C THR A 225 5.34 23.94 0.11
N PHE A 226 4.98 22.74 0.60
CA PHE A 226 3.74 22.08 0.22
C PHE A 226 2.51 22.92 0.59
N LYS A 227 2.43 23.36 1.84
CA LYS A 227 1.32 24.19 2.35
C LYS A 227 1.23 25.51 1.60
N GLU A 228 2.37 26.13 1.30
CA GLU A 228 2.40 27.38 0.54
C GLU A 228 1.95 27.19 -0.92
N HIS A 229 2.36 26.10 -1.56
CA HIS A 229 1.88 25.75 -2.91
C HIS A 229 0.39 25.43 -2.92
N CYS A 230 -0.13 24.72 -1.91
CA CYS A 230 -1.56 24.48 -1.74
C CYS A 230 -2.31 25.83 -1.63
N LYS A 231 -1.90 26.70 -0.71
CA LYS A 231 -2.53 28.01 -0.47
C LYS A 231 -2.54 28.91 -1.70
N LYS A 232 -1.46 28.90 -2.49
CA LYS A 232 -1.30 29.74 -3.69
C LYS A 232 -1.89 29.11 -4.95
N GLY A 233 -2.36 27.86 -4.91
CA GLY A 233 -2.81 27.15 -6.11
C GLY A 233 -1.67 26.91 -7.10
N LYS A 234 -0.51 26.46 -6.60
CA LYS A 234 0.71 26.23 -7.38
C LYS A 234 1.18 24.78 -7.38
N LEU A 235 0.32 23.83 -6.99
CA LEU A 235 0.69 22.43 -7.10
C LEU A 235 0.83 22.03 -8.58
N PRO A 236 1.86 21.21 -8.92
CA PRO A 236 2.07 20.70 -10.26
C PRO A 236 1.01 19.65 -10.66
N ASN A 237 1.15 19.08 -11.86
CA ASN A 237 0.21 18.08 -12.36
C ASN A 237 0.30 16.74 -11.60
N TYR A 238 1.49 16.36 -11.15
CA TYR A 238 1.71 15.16 -10.35
C TYR A 238 2.49 15.50 -9.09
N VAL A 239 1.90 15.21 -7.94
CA VAL A 239 2.42 15.54 -6.62
C VAL A 239 2.67 14.24 -5.87
N VAL A 240 3.88 14.07 -5.36
CA VAL A 240 4.22 12.97 -4.45
C VAL A 240 4.47 13.54 -3.07
N ILE A 241 3.82 12.97 -2.07
CA ILE A 241 4.04 13.29 -0.66
C ILE A 241 4.83 12.14 -0.04
N GLU A 242 6.00 12.45 0.52
CA GLU A 242 6.88 11.50 1.19
C GLU A 242 6.93 11.80 2.69
N GLN A 243 6.61 10.80 3.49
CA GLN A 243 6.48 10.86 4.93
C GLN A 243 7.82 11.04 5.64
N ARG A 244 7.72 11.08 6.97
CA ARG A 244 8.85 10.89 7.86
C ARG A 244 8.99 9.40 8.21
N PHE A 245 10.00 8.77 7.61
CA PHE A 245 10.30 7.35 7.81
C PHE A 245 11.13 7.04 9.07
N TRP A 246 11.83 8.05 9.60
CA TRP A 246 12.74 7.85 10.73
C TRP A 246 12.03 8.17 12.04
N ASP A 247 11.85 7.16 12.89
CA ASP A 247 11.26 7.33 14.21
C ASP A 247 12.29 7.85 15.22
N LEU A 248 12.14 9.12 15.60
CA LEU A 248 13.00 9.80 16.57
C LEU A 248 12.19 10.20 17.78
N HIS A 249 12.75 10.08 18.99
CA HIS A 249 12.06 10.40 20.26
C HIS A 249 11.37 11.77 20.32
N ILE A 250 11.88 12.77 19.59
CA ILE A 250 11.35 14.14 19.58
C ILE A 250 10.42 14.37 18.37
N VAL A 251 10.57 13.55 17.32
CA VAL A 251 9.99 13.77 16.01
C VAL A 251 9.61 12.37 15.47
N PRO A 252 8.46 11.81 15.91
CA PRO A 252 8.09 10.43 15.61
C PRO A 252 7.80 10.23 14.13
N ALA A 253 7.96 9.01 13.63
CA ALA A 253 7.58 8.66 12.26
C ALA A 253 6.06 8.73 12.06
N ASN A 254 5.61 8.95 10.82
CA ASN A 254 4.19 9.18 10.49
C ASN A 254 3.74 8.46 9.20
N ASP A 255 4.41 7.34 8.90
CA ASP A 255 4.26 6.52 7.70
C ASP A 255 3.37 5.29 7.89
N ASP A 256 2.79 5.10 9.09
CA ASP A 256 2.09 3.90 9.56
C ASP A 256 2.93 2.60 9.65
N HIS A 257 4.24 2.61 9.37
CA HIS A 257 5.08 1.40 9.46
C HIS A 257 5.11 0.87 10.91
N PRO A 258 5.03 -0.44 11.20
CA PRO A 258 5.35 -0.97 12.54
C PRO A 258 6.86 -0.89 12.85
N SER A 259 7.34 -0.41 13.98
CA SER A 259 6.65 -0.12 15.23
C SER A 259 6.43 1.39 15.41
N HIS A 260 5.74 2.06 14.47
CA HIS A 260 5.36 3.47 14.57
C HIS A 260 3.88 3.59 14.97
N ASP A 261 3.55 4.71 15.62
CA ASP A 261 2.20 4.99 16.11
C ASP A 261 1.28 5.43 14.96
N VAL A 262 0.23 4.63 14.70
CA VAL A 262 -0.78 4.90 13.67
C VAL A 262 -1.47 6.26 13.87
N SER A 263 -1.53 6.78 15.10
CA SER A 263 -2.10 8.12 15.34
C SER A 263 -1.29 9.25 14.68
N GLU A 264 0.03 9.09 14.53
CA GLU A 264 0.87 10.04 13.79
C GLU A 264 0.59 9.97 12.28
N GLY A 265 0.37 8.77 11.73
CA GLY A 265 -0.07 8.59 10.35
C GLY A 265 -1.47 9.16 10.07
N GLN A 266 -2.42 8.98 11.01
CA GLN A 266 -3.74 9.64 10.95
C GLN A 266 -3.60 11.17 10.91
N ASN A 267 -2.79 11.74 11.81
CA ASN A 267 -2.54 13.18 11.86
C ASN A 267 -1.91 13.70 10.56
N PHE A 268 -0.97 12.95 9.99
CA PHE A 268 -0.33 13.32 8.74
C PHE A 268 -1.29 13.30 7.55
N VAL A 269 -2.10 12.25 7.41
CA VAL A 269 -3.14 12.18 6.35
C VAL A 269 -4.12 13.33 6.48
N LYS A 270 -4.55 13.65 7.70
CA LYS A 270 -5.43 14.79 7.98
C LYS A 270 -4.78 16.10 7.54
N GLU A 271 -3.52 16.33 7.89
CA GLU A 271 -2.76 17.53 7.52
C GLU A 271 -2.67 17.70 6.00
N VAL A 272 -2.35 16.62 5.27
CA VAL A 272 -2.32 16.63 3.80
C VAL A 272 -3.70 16.95 3.24
N TYR A 273 -4.74 16.25 3.70
CA TYR A 273 -6.11 16.46 3.25
C TYR A 273 -6.58 17.90 3.47
N GLU A 274 -6.39 18.47 4.66
CA GLU A 274 -6.81 19.85 4.98
C GLU A 274 -6.07 20.90 4.12
N ALA A 275 -4.77 20.68 3.86
CA ALA A 275 -4.00 21.55 2.97
C ALA A 275 -4.53 21.50 1.53
N LEU A 276 -4.81 20.30 1.00
CA LEU A 276 -5.36 20.13 -0.35
C LEU A 276 -6.78 20.70 -0.45
N ARG A 277 -7.64 20.38 0.52
CA ARG A 277 -9.06 20.77 0.54
C ARG A 277 -9.27 22.28 0.60
N SER A 278 -8.34 22.99 1.22
CA SER A 278 -8.33 24.47 1.32
C SER A 278 -7.68 25.16 0.11
N SER A 279 -7.06 24.41 -0.79
CA SER A 279 -6.45 24.97 -2.00
C SER A 279 -7.49 25.47 -3.00
N PRO A 280 -7.25 26.61 -3.69
CA PRO A 280 -8.08 27.02 -4.82
C PRO A 280 -8.06 26.01 -5.98
N GLN A 281 -7.08 25.10 -6.02
CA GLN A 281 -7.01 24.01 -7.01
C GLN A 281 -7.86 22.78 -6.61
N TRP A 282 -8.49 22.72 -5.43
CA TRP A 282 -9.18 21.51 -4.92
C TRP A 282 -10.16 20.89 -5.91
N GLN A 283 -10.90 21.72 -6.67
CA GLN A 283 -11.87 21.27 -7.67
C GLN A 283 -11.24 20.53 -8.86
N GLU A 284 -9.91 20.54 -8.97
CA GLU A 284 -9.15 19.91 -10.06
C GLU A 284 -8.21 18.80 -9.53
N MET A 285 -8.38 18.39 -8.27
CA MET A 285 -7.51 17.42 -7.62
C MET A 285 -8.11 16.02 -7.49
N LEU A 286 -7.24 15.03 -7.65
CA LEU A 286 -7.43 13.67 -7.14
C LEU A 286 -6.32 13.37 -6.14
N PHE A 287 -6.68 13.10 -4.89
CA PHE A 287 -5.76 12.62 -3.86
C PHE A 287 -5.91 11.10 -3.71
N VAL A 288 -4.82 10.38 -3.94
CA VAL A 288 -4.72 8.94 -3.80
C VAL A 288 -3.85 8.63 -2.59
N ILE A 289 -4.41 7.87 -1.65
CA ILE A 289 -3.67 7.28 -0.55
C ILE A 289 -3.64 5.78 -0.80
N THR A 290 -2.47 5.17 -0.75
CA THR A 290 -2.29 3.70 -0.83
C THR A 290 -1.23 3.27 0.17
N TYR A 291 -1.02 1.96 0.32
CA TYR A 291 0.14 1.41 0.99
C TYR A 291 1.04 0.69 0.00
N ASP A 292 2.29 0.46 0.38
CA ASP A 292 3.28 -0.29 -0.39
C ASP A 292 3.00 -1.81 -0.34
N GLU A 293 2.90 -2.38 0.85
CA GLU A 293 2.59 -3.77 1.14
C GLU A 293 1.88 -3.90 2.51
N HIS A 294 1.58 -5.14 2.93
CA HIS A 294 0.64 -5.40 4.02
C HIS A 294 1.27 -5.52 5.41
N GLY A 295 2.59 -5.49 5.54
CA GLY A 295 3.31 -5.47 6.82
C GLY A 295 3.20 -6.75 7.63
N GLY A 296 2.88 -7.87 6.99
CA GLY A 296 2.61 -9.15 7.66
C GLY A 296 1.25 -9.23 8.37
N PHE A 297 0.42 -8.19 8.30
CA PHE A 297 -0.93 -8.22 8.86
C PHE A 297 -1.89 -9.05 8.01
N TYR A 298 -2.80 -9.75 8.68
CA TYR A 298 -3.79 -10.61 8.02
C TYR A 298 -4.69 -9.84 7.06
N ASP A 299 -4.98 -10.46 5.92
CA ASP A 299 -6.09 -10.12 5.03
C ASP A 299 -6.74 -11.40 4.54
N HIS A 300 -8.06 -11.42 4.51
CA HIS A 300 -8.82 -12.62 4.17
C HIS A 300 -8.95 -12.85 2.66
N VAL A 301 -8.69 -11.83 1.82
CA VAL A 301 -8.93 -11.93 0.38
C VAL A 301 -7.76 -12.64 -0.32
N PRO A 302 -8.02 -13.74 -1.03
CA PRO A 302 -6.99 -14.43 -1.81
C PRO A 302 -6.28 -13.51 -2.79
N THR A 303 -4.96 -13.57 -2.83
CA THR A 303 -4.17 -12.73 -3.75
C THR A 303 -4.29 -13.22 -5.20
N PRO A 304 -4.31 -12.31 -6.21
CA PRO A 304 -4.32 -12.71 -7.61
C PRO A 304 -3.04 -13.44 -8.03
N VAL A 305 -3.19 -14.69 -8.49
CA VAL A 305 -2.09 -15.56 -8.94
C VAL A 305 -2.12 -15.93 -10.42
N ASP A 306 -3.23 -15.62 -11.09
CA ASP A 306 -3.44 -15.89 -12.52
C ASP A 306 -3.67 -14.61 -13.31
N GLY A 307 -3.25 -14.60 -14.59
CA GLY A 307 -3.50 -13.48 -15.50
C GLY A 307 -2.73 -12.19 -15.18
N VAL A 308 -1.75 -12.25 -14.28
CA VAL A 308 -0.88 -11.15 -13.90
C VAL A 308 0.32 -11.12 -14.86
N PRO A 309 0.43 -10.12 -15.75
CA PRO A 309 1.57 -10.05 -16.67
C PRO A 309 2.83 -9.57 -15.93
N SER A 310 3.97 -10.18 -16.30
CA SER A 310 5.30 -9.65 -15.99
C SER A 310 5.46 -8.28 -16.66
N PRO A 311 5.88 -7.24 -15.94
CA PRO A 311 5.87 -5.88 -16.49
C PRO A 311 6.97 -5.63 -17.52
N ASP A 312 8.12 -6.31 -17.40
CA ASP A 312 9.32 -6.04 -18.18
C ASP A 312 10.09 -7.31 -18.60
N GLY A 313 9.51 -8.50 -18.35
CA GLY A 313 10.14 -9.78 -18.67
C GLY A 313 11.34 -10.14 -17.80
N MET A 314 11.63 -9.37 -16.75
CA MET A 314 12.70 -9.68 -15.82
C MET A 314 12.29 -10.83 -14.87
N VAL A 315 13.31 -11.53 -14.37
CA VAL A 315 13.15 -12.59 -13.37
C VAL A 315 13.85 -12.15 -12.08
N GLY A 316 13.19 -12.37 -10.95
CA GLY A 316 13.65 -11.93 -9.64
C GLY A 316 14.97 -12.60 -9.24
N ASN A 317 15.99 -11.79 -8.96
CA ASN A 317 17.40 -12.22 -8.85
C ASN A 317 17.69 -13.33 -7.81
N ASN A 318 16.85 -13.49 -6.78
CA ASN A 318 17.11 -14.43 -5.67
C ASN A 318 16.09 -15.57 -5.55
N PHE A 319 14.91 -15.44 -6.16
CA PHE A 319 13.79 -16.38 -5.96
C PHE A 319 13.24 -16.95 -7.26
N ASN A 320 13.84 -16.60 -8.40
CA ASN A 320 13.34 -16.90 -9.75
C ASN A 320 11.88 -16.46 -9.95
N PHE A 321 11.49 -15.38 -9.26
CA PHE A 321 10.13 -14.87 -9.30
C PHE A 321 9.84 -14.21 -10.65
N GLN A 322 8.80 -14.68 -11.34
CA GLN A 322 8.46 -14.25 -12.71
C GLN A 322 7.64 -12.96 -12.76
N PHE A 323 7.32 -12.36 -11.60
CA PHE A 323 6.42 -11.21 -11.49
C PHE A 323 5.02 -11.49 -12.06
N ASN A 324 4.54 -12.73 -11.87
CA ASN A 324 3.31 -13.26 -12.42
C ASN A 324 2.21 -13.52 -11.36
N ARG A 325 2.34 -12.93 -10.17
CA ARG A 325 1.27 -12.83 -9.17
C ARG A 325 1.41 -11.54 -8.36
N LEU A 326 0.34 -11.12 -7.71
CA LEU A 326 0.33 -9.96 -6.82
C LEU A 326 0.59 -10.35 -5.36
N GLY A 327 0.85 -9.34 -4.53
CA GLY A 327 0.90 -9.46 -3.08
C GLY A 327 -0.48 -9.36 -2.43
N VAL A 328 -0.48 -9.13 -1.12
CA VAL A 328 -1.69 -9.03 -0.30
C VAL A 328 -2.41 -7.71 -0.57
N ARG A 329 -3.72 -7.69 -0.30
CA ARG A 329 -4.56 -6.52 -0.43
C ARG A 329 -4.13 -5.42 0.55
N VAL A 330 -4.13 -4.18 0.07
CA VAL A 330 -3.75 -3.00 0.85
C VAL A 330 -4.83 -1.91 0.80
N PRO A 331 -4.92 -1.03 1.81
CA PRO A 331 -5.85 0.09 1.79
C PRO A 331 -5.58 1.01 0.60
N THR A 332 -6.63 1.49 -0.06
CA THR A 332 -6.50 2.51 -1.12
C THR A 332 -7.72 3.41 -1.17
N PHE A 333 -7.49 4.73 -1.13
CA PHE A 333 -8.49 5.78 -1.14
C PHE A 333 -8.39 6.64 -2.40
N PHE A 334 -9.52 7.07 -2.92
CA PHE A 334 -9.66 8.06 -3.99
C PHE A 334 -10.48 9.23 -3.50
N ILE A 335 -9.81 10.35 -3.24
CA ILE A 335 -10.37 11.52 -2.57
C ILE A 335 -10.39 12.68 -3.56
N SER A 336 -11.59 13.16 -3.90
CA SER A 336 -11.80 14.26 -4.85
C SER A 336 -13.19 14.84 -4.64
N PRO A 337 -13.44 16.14 -4.92
CA PRO A 337 -14.79 16.69 -4.86
C PRO A 337 -15.75 16.08 -5.89
N TRP A 338 -15.25 15.29 -6.84
CA TRP A 338 -16.04 14.59 -7.85
C TRP A 338 -16.36 13.13 -7.50
N VAL A 339 -15.86 12.64 -6.37
CA VAL A 339 -16.20 11.30 -5.86
C VAL A 339 -17.51 11.38 -5.10
N GLU A 340 -18.42 10.44 -5.35
CA GLU A 340 -19.64 10.30 -4.56
C GLU A 340 -19.30 9.70 -3.18
N PRO A 341 -19.88 10.24 -2.09
CA PRO A 341 -19.64 9.71 -0.75
C PRO A 341 -19.94 8.21 -0.63
N GLY A 342 -19.11 7.50 0.13
CA GLY A 342 -19.33 6.09 0.48
C GLY A 342 -19.27 5.10 -0.69
N THR A 343 -18.56 5.43 -1.77
CA THR A 343 -18.55 4.59 -2.99
C THR A 343 -17.42 3.57 -2.97
N ASP A 344 -17.69 2.28 -3.22
CA ASP A 344 -16.64 1.35 -3.66
C ASP A 344 -16.46 1.42 -5.19
N GLN A 345 -15.22 1.71 -5.64
CA GLN A 345 -14.88 1.84 -7.07
C GLN A 345 -15.14 0.55 -7.85
N MET A 346 -15.02 -0.62 -7.21
CA MET A 346 -15.22 -1.91 -7.89
C MET A 346 -16.70 -2.24 -8.07
N VAL A 347 -17.56 -1.95 -7.09
CA VAL A 347 -19.01 -2.06 -7.22
C VAL A 347 -19.56 -1.14 -8.33
N ARG A 348 -19.09 0.11 -8.42
CA ARG A 348 -19.49 1.03 -9.50
C ARG A 348 -19.21 0.48 -10.90
N ARG A 349 -18.08 -0.21 -11.08
CA ARG A 349 -17.69 -0.85 -12.35
C ARG A 349 -18.56 -2.07 -12.68
N LYS A 350 -19.00 -2.86 -11.69
CA LYS A 350 -19.94 -3.97 -11.94
C LYS A 350 -21.28 -3.47 -12.48
N HIS A 351 -21.76 -2.31 -12.04
CA HIS A 351 -23.00 -1.71 -12.53
C HIS A 351 -22.88 -1.06 -13.93
N HIS A 352 -21.68 -0.66 -14.35
CA HIS A 352 -21.46 0.00 -15.65
C HIS A 352 -20.76 -0.88 -16.71
N SER A 353 -20.21 -2.03 -16.32
CA SER A 353 -19.59 -2.98 -17.24
C SER A 353 -19.82 -4.42 -16.78
N SER A 354 -20.66 -5.16 -17.50
CA SER A 354 -20.67 -6.62 -17.46
C SER A 354 -19.38 -7.12 -18.13
N SER A 355 -18.50 -7.72 -17.34
CA SER A 355 -17.14 -8.16 -17.68
C SER A 355 -16.09 -7.05 -17.66
N THR A 356 -15.20 -7.09 -16.68
CA THR A 356 -13.72 -7.09 -16.81
C THR A 356 -13.11 -7.14 -15.40
N ARG A 357 -12.43 -8.25 -15.05
CA ARG A 357 -11.51 -8.30 -13.91
C ARG A 357 -10.24 -7.53 -14.30
N GLN A 358 -10.19 -6.23 -14.02
CA GLN A 358 -8.97 -5.43 -14.11
C GLN A 358 -8.66 -4.88 -12.72
N SER A 359 -7.69 -5.51 -12.05
CA SER A 359 -7.01 -4.93 -10.89
C SER A 359 -6.37 -3.61 -11.33
N LEU A 360 -6.73 -2.50 -10.70
CA LEU A 360 -6.04 -1.24 -10.92
C LEU A 360 -4.61 -1.37 -10.36
N ARG A 361 -3.63 -1.15 -11.23
CA ARG A 361 -2.24 -0.87 -10.87
C ARG A 361 -2.03 0.62 -11.13
N LEU A 362 -1.26 1.29 -10.28
CA LEU A 362 -0.56 2.51 -10.68
C LEU A 362 0.84 2.13 -11.15
#